data_AF-A0A2U3Q7P5-F1
#
_entry.id   AF-A0A2U3Q7P5-F1
#
_cell.length_a   1.000
_cell.length_b   1.000
_cell.length_c   1.000
_cell.angle_alpha   90.00
_cell.angle_beta   90.00
_cell.angle_gamma   90.00
#
_symmetry.space_group_name_H-M   'P 1'
#
loop_
_entity.id
_entity.type
_entity.pdbx_description
1 polymer ?
#
loop_
_entity_poly.entity_id
_entity_poly.type
_entity_poly.pdbx_seq_one_letter_code
_entity_poly.pdbx_strand_id
1 'polypeptide(L)'
;MNPDASTIAAGAPIEVDLSPIAEGQDIKVFWRGKPIYISHRTKKQIDEARAVNVASLPDPQSDEARVKSGHEQWLVVIGICTHLGCIPIAHEGNYDGFFCPCHGSQYDSSGRIRQGPAPANLPVPPYQFVSDTKIQIG
;
A
#
# COMPACT_ATOMS: atom_id res chain seq x y z
N MET A 1 0.06 -26.56 14.97
CA MET A 1 -0.89 -26.90 13.89
C MET A 1 -0.34 -26.34 12.59
N ASN A 2 -0.32 -27.14 11.53
CA ASN A 2 0.07 -26.70 10.18
C ASN A 2 -1.19 -26.37 9.36
N PRO A 3 -1.11 -25.42 8.41
CA PRO A 3 -2.23 -25.11 7.52
C PRO A 3 -2.63 -26.32 6.67
N ASP A 4 -3.93 -26.43 6.37
CA ASP A 4 -4.47 -27.46 5.47
C ASP A 4 -4.24 -27.11 3.98
N ALA A 5 -4.56 -28.03 3.09
CA ALA A 5 -4.31 -27.88 1.66
C ALA A 5 -5.08 -26.69 1.03
N SER A 6 -6.29 -26.39 1.51
CA SER A 6 -7.08 -25.25 1.03
C SER A 6 -6.45 -23.92 1.49
N THR A 7 -5.91 -23.87 2.71
CA THR A 7 -5.17 -22.71 3.23
C THR A 7 -3.86 -22.48 2.45
N ILE A 8 -3.17 -23.56 2.07
CA ILE A 8 -1.96 -23.47 1.24
C ILE A 8 -2.31 -22.96 -0.17
N ALA A 9 -3.37 -23.50 -0.79
CA ALA A 9 -3.83 -23.07 -2.12
C ALA A 9 -4.28 -21.61 -2.15
N ALA A 10 -4.94 -21.12 -1.09
CA ALA A 10 -5.31 -19.71 -0.93
C ALA A 10 -4.10 -18.76 -0.76
N GLY A 11 -2.90 -19.33 -0.58
CA GLY A 11 -1.63 -18.60 -0.54
C GLY A 11 -0.93 -18.46 -1.88
N ALA A 12 -1.47 -19.04 -2.96
CA ALA A 12 -0.91 -18.89 -4.29
C ALA A 12 -0.88 -17.41 -4.73
N PRO A 13 0.06 -17.03 -5.61
CA PRO A 13 0.06 -15.70 -6.19
C PRO A 13 -1.22 -15.40 -6.96
N ILE A 14 -1.64 -14.14 -6.95
CA ILE A 14 -2.79 -13.66 -7.74
C ILE A 14 -2.31 -12.66 -8.79
N GLU A 15 -2.98 -12.62 -9.94
CA GLU A 15 -2.78 -11.58 -10.94
C GLU A 15 -3.87 -10.52 -10.84
N VAL A 16 -3.50 -9.26 -11.01
CA VAL A 16 -4.43 -8.12 -11.01
C VAL A 16 -4.20 -7.29 -12.27
N ASP A 17 -5.27 -7.07 -13.03
CA ASP A 17 -5.29 -6.15 -14.16
C ASP A 17 -5.43 -4.71 -13.64
N LEU A 18 -4.50 -3.86 -14.04
CA LEU A 18 -4.38 -2.46 -13.65
C LEU A 18 -5.09 -1.52 -14.63
N SER A 19 -5.42 -2.00 -15.84
CA SER A 19 -6.06 -1.21 -16.90
C SER A 19 -7.34 -0.46 -16.47
N PRO A 20 -8.24 -1.02 -15.61
CA PRO A 20 -9.47 -0.32 -15.25
C PRO A 20 -9.28 0.74 -14.14
N ILE A 21 -8.09 0.85 -13.54
CA ILE A 21 -7.85 1.75 -12.41
C ILE A 21 -7.41 3.11 -12.97
N ALA A 22 -8.30 4.11 -12.90
CA ALA A 22 -7.97 5.45 -13.37
C ALA A 22 -6.97 6.16 -12.44
N GLU A 23 -6.25 7.16 -12.96
CA GLU A 23 -5.37 7.98 -12.14
C GLU A 23 -6.13 8.62 -10.96
N GLY A 24 -5.54 8.60 -9.78
CA GLY A 24 -6.14 9.02 -8.52
C GLY A 24 -7.10 8.01 -7.89
N GLN A 25 -7.29 6.83 -8.48
CA GLN A 25 -8.14 5.78 -7.92
C GLN A 25 -7.35 4.68 -7.22
N ASP A 26 -8.04 4.09 -6.25
CA ASP A 26 -7.59 2.96 -5.47
C ASP A 26 -8.57 1.81 -5.61
N ILE A 27 -8.06 0.60 -5.80
CA ILE A 27 -8.86 -0.62 -5.64
C ILE A 27 -8.36 -1.42 -4.45
N LYS A 28 -9.24 -2.30 -3.96
CA LYS A 28 -8.93 -3.25 -2.90
C LYS A 28 -9.12 -4.67 -3.41
N VAL A 29 -8.07 -5.47 -3.32
CA VAL A 29 -8.10 -6.92 -3.57
C VAL A 29 -7.75 -7.66 -2.27
N PHE A 30 -7.98 -8.97 -2.23
CA PHE A 30 -7.59 -9.80 -1.09
C PHE A 30 -6.54 -10.83 -1.50
N TRP A 31 -5.46 -10.91 -0.73
CA TRP A 31 -4.44 -11.95 -0.86
C TRP A 31 -4.06 -12.49 0.52
N ARG A 32 -4.08 -13.82 0.69
CA ARG A 32 -3.83 -14.49 1.99
C ARG A 32 -4.68 -13.93 3.15
N GLY A 33 -5.94 -13.61 2.86
CA GLY A 33 -6.89 -13.05 3.83
C GLY A 33 -6.57 -11.60 4.26
N LYS A 34 -5.62 -10.93 3.60
CA LYS A 34 -5.25 -9.54 3.87
C LYS A 34 -5.77 -8.64 2.75
N PRO A 35 -6.37 -7.48 3.07
CA PRO A 35 -6.70 -6.49 2.05
C PRO A 35 -5.40 -5.89 1.51
N ILE A 36 -5.30 -5.78 0.19
CA ILE A 36 -4.23 -5.09 -0.52
C ILE A 36 -4.84 -3.89 -1.22
N TYR A 37 -4.33 -2.70 -0.92
CA TYR A 37 -4.61 -1.50 -1.69
C TYR A 37 -3.67 -1.45 -2.89
N ILE A 38 -4.24 -1.14 -4.05
CA ILE A 38 -3.50 -0.85 -5.29
C ILE A 38 -3.95 0.54 -5.73
N SER A 39 -3.05 1.51 -5.60
CA SER A 39 -3.30 2.93 -5.87
C SER A 39 -2.64 3.34 -7.18
N HIS A 40 -3.40 3.92 -8.09
CA HIS A 40 -2.87 4.63 -9.25
C HIS A 40 -2.67 6.09 -8.88
N ARG A 41 -1.47 6.42 -8.41
CA ARG A 41 -1.14 7.74 -7.86
C ARG A 41 -1.05 8.79 -8.96
N THR A 42 -1.59 9.97 -8.66
CA THR A 42 -1.41 11.17 -9.48
C THR A 42 0.04 11.66 -9.43
N LYS A 43 0.45 12.43 -10.44
CA LYS A 43 1.74 13.14 -10.41
C LYS A 43 1.93 13.97 -9.12
N LYS A 44 0.88 14.66 -8.67
CA LYS A 44 0.92 15.46 -7.44
C LYS A 44 1.28 14.59 -6.22
N GLN A 45 0.60 13.46 -6.04
CA GLN A 45 0.86 12.54 -4.94
C GLN A 45 2.28 11.99 -4.94
N ILE A 46 2.84 11.70 -6.12
CA ILE A 46 4.22 11.24 -6.29
C ILE A 46 5.21 12.35 -5.91
N ASP A 47 5.01 13.55 -6.45
CA ASP A 47 5.89 14.69 -6.20
C ASP A 47 5.89 15.07 -4.70
N GLU A 48 4.71 15.08 -4.07
CA GLU A 48 4.57 15.34 -2.62
C GLU A 48 5.24 14.25 -1.78
N ALA A 49 5.08 12.97 -2.13
CA ALA A 49 5.75 11.87 -1.42
C ALA A 49 7.27 11.95 -1.48
N ARG A 50 7.81 12.34 -2.64
CA ARG A 50 9.26 12.52 -2.87
C ARG A 50 9.85 13.75 -2.19
N ALA A 51 9.04 14.80 -2.01
CA ALA A 51 9.46 16.03 -1.34
C ALA A 51 9.57 15.88 0.19
N VAL A 52 9.08 14.78 0.77
CA VAL A 52 9.13 14.54 2.22
C VAL A 52 10.57 14.39 2.69
N ASN A 53 10.92 15.10 3.78
CA ASN A 53 12.16 14.84 4.51
C ASN A 53 12.10 13.46 5.18
N VAL A 54 12.69 12.46 4.53
CA VAL A 54 12.65 11.05 4.96
C VAL A 54 13.18 10.85 6.37
N ALA A 55 14.21 11.61 6.79
CA ALA A 55 14.80 11.49 8.12
C ALA A 55 13.86 11.95 9.26
N SER A 56 12.80 12.69 8.93
CA SER A 56 11.78 13.14 9.90
C SER A 56 10.64 12.14 10.10
N LEU A 57 10.59 11.07 9.31
CA LEU A 57 9.51 10.08 9.38
C LEU A 57 9.69 9.14 10.58
N PRO A 58 8.60 8.70 11.24
CA PRO A 58 8.68 7.66 12.27
C PRO A 58 9.32 6.35 11.79
N ASP A 59 9.11 5.98 10.53
CA ASP A 59 9.72 4.83 9.86
C ASP A 59 10.36 5.29 8.53
N PRO A 60 11.65 5.73 8.56
CA PRO A 60 12.31 6.35 7.42
C PRO A 60 12.43 5.44 6.20
N GLN A 61 11.70 5.79 5.14
CA GLN A 61 11.77 5.13 3.84
C GLN A 61 11.49 6.12 2.70
N SER A 62 12.32 6.11 1.65
CA SER A 62 12.06 6.91 0.44
C SER A 62 10.86 6.35 -0.32
N ASP A 63 10.26 7.15 -1.21
CA ASP A 63 9.15 6.70 -2.05
C ASP A 63 9.60 5.62 -3.04
N GLU A 64 10.79 5.81 -3.62
CA GLU A 64 11.40 4.89 -4.60
C GLU A 64 11.66 3.49 -4.03
N ALA A 65 11.89 3.40 -2.72
CA ALA A 65 12.10 2.11 -2.04
C ALA A 65 10.79 1.34 -1.79
N ARG A 66 9.63 1.96 -2.04
CA ARG A 66 8.30 1.41 -1.76
C ARG A 66 7.53 1.03 -3.03
N VAL A 67 7.93 1.58 -4.17
CA VAL A 67 7.35 1.29 -5.49
C VAL A 67 8.35 0.56 -6.39
N LYS A 68 7.93 0.13 -7.58
CA LYS A 68 8.83 -0.45 -8.59
C LYS A 68 9.31 0.64 -9.54
N SER A 69 10.59 0.60 -9.88
CA SER A 69 11.20 1.52 -10.86
C SER A 69 10.51 1.39 -12.22
N GLY A 70 10.20 2.53 -12.86
CA GLY A 70 9.43 2.61 -14.10
C GLY A 70 7.92 2.53 -13.92
N HIS A 71 7.45 2.31 -12.69
CA HIS A 71 6.05 2.15 -12.33
C HIS A 71 5.72 2.96 -11.06
N GLU A 72 6.30 4.14 -10.93
CA GLU A 72 6.18 4.96 -9.72
C GLU A 72 4.76 5.47 -9.49
N GLN A 73 3.91 5.48 -10.50
CA GLN A 73 2.49 5.74 -10.34
C GLN A 73 1.74 4.64 -9.56
N TRP A 74 2.33 3.47 -9.35
CA TRP A 74 1.66 2.36 -8.66
C TRP A 74 2.19 2.18 -7.24
N LEU A 75 1.32 2.39 -6.25
CA LEU A 75 1.57 1.95 -4.88
C LEU A 75 0.77 0.68 -4.60
N VAL A 76 1.43 -0.34 -4.06
CA VAL A 76 0.80 -1.58 -3.62
C VAL A 76 1.16 -1.81 -2.16
N VAL A 77 0.14 -1.82 -1.28
CA VAL A 77 0.36 -1.96 0.17
C VAL A 77 -0.67 -2.89 0.81
N ILE A 78 -0.24 -3.63 1.83
CA ILE A 78 -1.12 -4.37 2.72
C ILE A 78 -1.91 -3.33 3.55
N GLY A 79 -3.23 -3.28 3.34
CA GLY A 79 -4.16 -2.36 3.99
C GLY A 79 -4.49 -2.72 5.44
N ILE A 80 -3.47 -3.11 6.22
CA ILE A 80 -3.58 -3.45 7.64
C ILE A 80 -2.71 -2.46 8.40
N CYS A 81 -3.36 -1.59 9.19
CA CYS A 81 -2.69 -0.62 10.04
C CYS A 81 -1.70 -1.32 10.96
N THR A 82 -0.46 -0.85 10.99
CA THR A 82 0.64 -1.46 11.76
C THR A 82 0.53 -1.23 13.27
N HIS A 83 -0.42 -0.41 13.73
CA HIS A 83 -0.74 -0.27 15.14
C HIS A 83 -1.37 -1.56 15.70
N LEU A 84 -2.65 -1.82 15.37
CA LEU A 84 -3.43 -2.94 15.91
C LEU A 84 -4.31 -3.63 14.86
N GLY A 85 -4.00 -3.44 13.57
CA GLY A 85 -4.57 -4.26 12.50
C GLY A 85 -5.89 -3.81 11.89
N CYS A 86 -6.42 -2.64 12.25
CA CYS A 86 -7.57 -2.05 11.54
C CYS A 86 -7.26 -1.80 10.05
N ILE A 87 -8.29 -1.73 9.21
CA ILE A 87 -8.14 -1.38 7.79
C ILE A 87 -8.21 0.14 7.64
N PRO A 88 -7.13 0.83 7.21
CA PRO A 88 -7.17 2.26 6.92
C PRO A 88 -8.10 2.58 5.75
N ILE A 89 -8.70 3.76 5.74
CA ILE A 89 -9.53 4.31 4.68
C ILE A 89 -8.63 5.12 3.73
N ALA A 90 -8.70 4.85 2.43
CA ALA A 90 -7.94 5.59 1.41
C ALA A 90 -8.55 6.98 1.17
N HIS A 91 -7.73 7.93 0.72
CA HIS A 91 -8.08 9.33 0.46
C HIS A 91 -8.66 10.10 1.66
N GLU A 92 -8.30 9.68 2.87
CA GLU A 92 -8.65 10.35 4.11
C GLU A 92 -7.41 10.74 4.93
N GLY A 93 -7.61 11.65 5.87
CA GLY A 93 -6.54 12.22 6.70
C GLY A 93 -5.85 13.42 6.04
N ASN A 94 -4.70 13.80 6.58
CA ASN A 94 -4.05 15.07 6.24
C ASN A 94 -2.98 14.97 5.15
N TYR A 95 -2.72 13.77 4.61
CA TYR A 95 -1.53 13.49 3.80
C TYR A 95 -1.82 12.81 2.45
N ASP A 96 -3.05 12.97 1.93
CA ASP A 96 -3.48 12.43 0.61
C ASP A 96 -3.16 10.94 0.45
N GLY A 97 -3.40 10.18 1.53
CA GLY A 97 -3.03 8.77 1.66
C GLY A 97 -4.09 7.98 2.39
N PHE A 98 -3.79 7.51 3.60
CA PHE A 98 -4.69 6.64 4.35
C PHE A 98 -4.92 7.13 5.78
N PHE A 99 -6.16 7.00 6.26
CA PHE A 99 -6.53 7.29 7.64
C PHE A 99 -7.03 6.04 8.35
N CYS A 100 -6.47 5.73 9.52
CA CYS A 100 -6.94 4.65 10.38
C CYS A 100 -7.81 5.22 11.52
N PRO A 101 -9.15 5.09 11.45
CA PRO A 101 -10.07 5.74 12.39
C PRO A 101 -9.99 5.17 13.81
N CYS A 102 -9.40 3.99 13.99
CA CYS A 102 -9.34 3.33 15.30
C CYS A 102 -8.60 4.16 16.36
N HIS A 103 -7.46 4.74 15.99
CA HIS A 103 -6.62 5.52 16.92
C HIS A 103 -5.94 6.72 16.24
N GLY A 104 -6.39 7.09 15.04
CA GLY A 104 -5.93 8.30 14.34
C GLY A 104 -4.58 8.19 13.64
N SER A 105 -4.10 6.98 13.31
CA SER A 105 -2.88 6.84 12.50
C SER A 105 -3.12 7.36 11.09
N GLN A 106 -2.24 8.23 10.61
CA GLN A 106 -2.32 8.84 9.28
C GLN A 106 -1.12 8.44 8.44
N TYR A 107 -1.37 7.98 7.23
CA TYR A 107 -0.36 7.56 6.27
C TYR A 107 -0.40 8.47 5.05
N ASP A 108 0.75 8.75 4.44
CA ASP A 108 0.82 9.51 3.20
C ASP A 108 0.50 8.66 1.95
N SER A 109 0.54 9.28 0.77
CA SER A 109 0.35 8.66 -0.55
C SER A 109 1.40 7.60 -0.92
N SER A 110 2.42 7.38 -0.09
CA SER A 110 3.37 6.26 -0.20
C SER A 110 3.05 5.15 0.81
N GLY A 111 1.99 5.32 1.62
CA GLY A 111 1.64 4.42 2.71
C GLY A 111 2.58 4.53 3.91
N ARG A 112 3.31 5.65 4.06
CA ARG A 112 4.24 5.85 5.19
C ARG A 112 3.54 6.51 6.35
N ILE A 113 3.79 6.04 7.57
CA ILE A 113 3.20 6.63 8.77
C ILE A 113 3.72 8.06 8.95
N ARG A 114 2.80 9.01 9.15
CA ARG A 114 3.11 10.44 9.35
C ARG A 114 2.75 10.92 10.74
N GLN A 115 1.67 10.38 11.31
CA GLN A 115 1.15 10.80 12.60
C GLN A 115 0.34 9.67 13.25
N GLY A 116 0.34 9.63 14.58
CA GLY A 116 -0.44 8.68 15.38
C GLY A 116 0.38 7.50 15.89
N PRO A 117 -0.27 6.50 16.52
CA PRO A 117 0.42 5.48 17.31
C PRO A 117 0.96 4.29 16.49
N ALA A 118 0.81 4.30 15.17
CA ALA A 118 1.34 3.21 14.35
C ALA A 118 2.88 3.29 14.32
N PRO A 119 3.59 2.19 14.58
CA PRO A 119 5.06 2.22 14.69
C PRO A 119 5.77 2.12 13.33
N ALA A 120 5.07 1.74 12.27
CA ALA A 120 5.68 1.42 10.98
C ALA A 120 4.79 1.81 9.79
N ASN A 121 5.40 1.93 8.60
CA ASN A 121 4.71 2.15 7.34
C ASN A 121 3.79 0.97 6.98
N LEU A 122 2.78 1.18 6.14
CA LEU A 122 1.99 0.08 5.59
C LEU A 122 2.92 -0.88 4.81
N PRO A 123 2.88 -2.20 5.07
CA PRO A 123 3.79 -3.12 4.41
C PRO A 123 3.55 -3.18 2.90
N VAL A 124 4.61 -3.24 2.11
CA VAL A 124 4.53 -3.56 0.68
C VAL A 124 4.53 -5.09 0.55
N PRO A 125 3.50 -5.73 -0.03
CA PRO A 125 3.53 -7.18 -0.23
C PRO A 125 4.60 -7.57 -1.26
N PRO A 126 5.00 -8.84 -1.35
CA PRO A 126 5.74 -9.30 -2.52
C PRO A 126 4.87 -9.14 -3.76
N TYR A 127 5.37 -8.41 -4.76
CA TYR A 127 4.72 -8.30 -6.06
C TYR A 127 5.74 -7.96 -7.15
N GLN A 128 5.35 -8.23 -8.38
CA GLN A 128 6.08 -7.90 -9.59
C GLN A 128 5.12 -7.50 -10.71
N PHE A 129 5.59 -6.67 -11.64
CA PHE A 129 4.90 -6.42 -12.90
C PHE A 129 5.15 -7.58 -13.85
N VAL A 130 4.08 -8.12 -14.43
CA VAL A 130 4.17 -9.12 -15.51
C VAL A 130 3.95 -8.47 -16.88
N SER A 131 3.36 -7.27 -16.90
CA SER A 131 3.32 -6.32 -18.00
C SER A 131 3.06 -4.90 -17.45
N ASP A 132 3.08 -3.87 -18.29
CA ASP A 132 2.80 -2.48 -17.86
C ASP A 132 1.41 -2.30 -17.22
N THR A 133 0.48 -3.19 -17.52
CA THR A 133 -0.91 -3.13 -17.07
C THR A 133 -1.31 -4.29 -16.17
N LYS A 134 -0.37 -5.11 -15.71
CA LYS A 134 -0.69 -6.27 -14.88
C LYS A 134 0.41 -6.56 -13.86
N ILE A 135 -0.02 -6.81 -12.62
CA ILE A 135 0.86 -7.26 -11.54
C ILE A 135 0.51 -8.65 -11.07
N GLN A 136 1.50 -9.34 -10.53
CA GLN A 136 1.35 -10.56 -9.74
C GLN A 136 1.72 -10.25 -8.29
N ILE A 137 0.84 -10.60 -7.34
CA ILE A 137 1.04 -10.43 -5.90
C ILE A 137 1.21 -11.81 -5.29
N GLY A 138 2.30 -12.02 -4.53
CA GLY A 138 2.66 -13.30 -3.91
C GLY A 138 3.83 -13.99 -4.58
#